data_AF-A0A0G0WT86-F1
#
_entry.id   AF-A0A0G0WT86-F1
#
_cell.length_a   1.000
_cell.length_b   1.000
_cell.length_c   1.000
_cell.angle_alpha   90.00
_cell.angle_beta   90.00
_cell.angle_gamma   90.00
#
_symmetry.space_group_name_H-M   'P 1'
#
loop_
_entity.id
_entity.type
_entity.pdbx_description
1 polymer ?
#
loop_
_entity_poly.entity_id
_entity_poly.type
_entity_poly.pdbx_seq_one_letter_code
_entity_poly.pdbx_strand_id
1 'polypeptide(L)'
;MIIKFDDLTRRNIRYILFRLQTEATGGAKAKEEKTGIMKFVEKIREHFEEQDDFGGWEKFAKTWDVDDKSHLVAVKRNSSIQTEWNKILKDEAKELPIATVETSPAPSRDSTGKFVSKKKGFLGKLLS
;
A
#
# COMPACT_ATOMS: atom_id res chain seq x y z
N MET A 1 32.42 1.07 -0.34
CA MET A 1 31.85 0.53 -1.61
C MET A 1 31.43 1.72 -2.46
N ILE A 2 32.02 1.89 -3.65
CA ILE A 2 31.65 2.98 -4.56
C ILE A 2 30.47 2.49 -5.39
N ILE A 3 29.27 3.03 -5.14
CA ILE A 3 28.08 2.73 -5.94
C ILE A 3 28.18 3.52 -7.25
N LYS A 4 28.06 2.86 -8.40
CA LYS A 4 27.95 3.53 -9.71
C LYS A 4 26.48 3.80 -10.04
N PHE A 5 26.25 4.71 -10.99
CA PHE A 5 24.91 5.09 -11.41
C PHE A 5 24.14 3.92 -12.02
N ASP A 6 24.81 3.12 -12.85
CA ASP A 6 24.19 1.97 -13.54
C ASP A 6 23.91 0.78 -12.61
N ASP A 7 24.51 0.79 -11.41
CA ASP A 7 24.31 -0.25 -10.39
C ASP A 7 23.08 0.03 -9.49
N LEU A 8 22.36 1.14 -9.73
CA LEU A 8 21.23 1.50 -8.90
C LEU A 8 20.08 0.51 -9.10
N THR A 9 19.58 -0.04 -8.01
CA THR A 9 18.40 -0.90 -8.08
C THR A 9 17.14 -0.05 -8.29
N ARG A 10 16.07 -0.66 -8.82
CA ARG A 10 14.74 -0.04 -8.88
C ARG A 10 14.30 0.54 -7.53
N ARG A 11 14.63 -0.14 -6.42
CA ARG A 11 14.34 0.36 -5.07
C ARG A 11 15.08 1.65 -4.76
N ASN A 12 16.36 1.75 -5.16
CA ASN A 12 17.14 2.97 -4.96
C ASN A 12 16.58 4.14 -5.77
N ILE A 13 16.28 3.91 -7.05
CA ILE A 13 15.68 4.95 -7.91
C ILE A 13 14.35 5.41 -7.33
N ARG A 14 13.42 4.49 -7.03
CA ARG A 14 12.13 4.86 -6.44
C ARG A 14 12.26 5.64 -5.15
N TYR A 15 13.22 5.28 -4.28
CA TYR A 15 13.47 6.04 -3.06
C TYR A 15 13.84 7.49 -3.37
N ILE A 16 14.75 7.70 -4.33
CA ILE A 16 15.17 9.05 -4.76
C ILE A 16 13.98 9.82 -5.34
N LEU A 17 13.20 9.20 -6.23
CA LEU A 17 12.00 9.81 -6.81
C LEU A 17 10.94 10.16 -5.74
N PHE A 18 10.78 9.33 -4.70
CA PHE A 18 9.92 9.65 -3.56
C PHE A 18 10.40 10.88 -2.79
N ARG A 19 11.72 11.07 -2.64
CA ARG A 19 12.28 12.28 -2.01
C ARG A 19 12.01 13.52 -2.86
N LEU A 20 12.17 13.41 -4.17
CA LEU A 20 11.87 14.49 -5.13
C LEU A 20 10.37 14.84 -5.14
N GLN A 21 9.49 13.84 -5.16
CA GLN A 21 8.05 14.04 -4.99
C GLN A 21 7.74 14.76 -3.66
N THR A 22 8.33 14.30 -2.56
CA THR A 22 8.10 14.88 -1.23
C THR A 22 8.46 16.36 -1.22
N GLU A 23 9.63 16.71 -1.77
CA GLU A 23 10.06 18.10 -1.96
C GLU A 23 9.04 18.90 -2.80
N ALA A 24 8.61 18.37 -3.95
CA ALA A 24 7.64 19.05 -4.81
C ALA A 24 6.27 19.27 -4.14
N THR A 25 5.89 18.40 -3.20
CA THR A 25 4.65 18.54 -2.41
C THR A 25 4.80 19.40 -1.15
N GLY A 26 5.93 20.11 -0.99
CA GLY A 26 6.20 21.01 0.14
C GLY A 26 6.85 20.35 1.36
N GLY A 27 7.34 19.12 1.21
CA GLY A 27 8.10 18.41 2.24
C GLY A 27 9.59 18.81 2.29
N ALA A 28 10.39 18.00 2.98
CA ALA A 28 11.82 18.24 3.11
C ALA A 28 12.55 18.13 1.75
N LYS A 29 13.49 19.04 1.49
CA LYS A 29 14.30 19.04 0.26
C LYS A 29 15.05 17.73 0.04
N ALA A 30 15.09 17.27 -1.20
CA ALA A 30 15.90 16.12 -1.61
C ALA A 30 17.34 16.59 -1.86
N LYS A 31 18.10 16.77 -0.77
CA LYS A 31 19.49 17.25 -0.85
C LYS A 31 20.40 16.20 -1.44
N GLU A 32 21.27 16.62 -2.35
CA GLU A 32 22.40 15.81 -2.81
C GLU A 32 23.38 15.55 -1.65
N GLU A 33 23.82 14.30 -1.52
CA GLU A 33 24.76 13.86 -0.50
C GLU A 33 26.09 13.50 -1.15
N LYS A 34 27.20 13.58 -0.39
CA LYS A 34 28.52 13.18 -0.91
C LYS A 34 28.67 11.67 -1.10
N THR A 35 27.85 10.89 -0.40
CA THR A 35 27.94 9.43 -0.33
C THR A 35 26.55 8.80 -0.47
N GLY A 36 26.51 7.47 -0.62
CA GLY A 36 25.25 6.75 -0.76
C GLY A 36 24.58 6.93 -2.12
N ILE A 37 23.27 6.72 -2.17
CA ILE A 37 22.47 6.79 -3.40
C ILE A 37 21.99 8.23 -3.69
N MET A 38 21.85 9.07 -2.67
CA MET A 38 21.38 10.45 -2.80
C MET A 38 22.37 11.36 -3.54
N LYS A 39 23.64 10.94 -3.71
CA LYS A 39 24.60 11.63 -4.59
C LYS A 39 24.21 11.67 -6.07
N PHE A 40 23.19 10.90 -6.45
CA PHE A 40 22.68 10.85 -7.82
C PHE A 40 21.34 11.59 -7.96
N VAL A 41 20.88 12.31 -6.93
CA VAL A 41 19.53 12.91 -6.92
C VAL A 41 19.33 13.89 -8.08
N GLU A 42 20.28 14.78 -8.34
CA GLU A 42 20.16 15.77 -9.41
C GLU A 42 20.25 15.11 -10.79
N LYS A 43 21.18 14.17 -10.99
CA LYS A 43 21.26 13.39 -12.23
C LYS A 43 19.97 12.62 -12.53
N ILE A 44 19.33 12.05 -11.49
CA ILE A 44 18.05 11.34 -11.64
C ILE A 44 16.92 12.34 -11.90
N ARG A 45 16.93 13.51 -11.23
CA ARG A 45 15.95 14.56 -11.44
C ARG A 45 15.94 14.99 -12.91
N GLU A 46 17.10 15.39 -13.43
CA GLU A 46 17.28 15.79 -14.82
C GLU A 46 16.83 14.68 -15.79
N HIS A 47 17.34 13.45 -15.59
CA HIS A 47 17.02 12.31 -16.45
C HIS A 47 15.52 11.99 -16.53
N PHE A 48 14.76 12.18 -15.45
CA PHE A 48 13.31 11.95 -15.47
C PHE A 48 12.53 13.15 -16.01
N GLU A 49 12.96 14.38 -15.74
CA GLU A 49 12.32 15.59 -16.28
C GLU A 49 12.43 15.69 -17.81
N GLU A 50 13.47 15.08 -18.40
CA GLU A 50 13.67 15.01 -19.85
C GLU A 50 12.77 14.01 -20.59
N GLN A 51 12.07 13.12 -19.88
CA GLN A 51 11.29 12.07 -20.52
C GLN A 51 9.90 12.57 -20.96
N ASP A 52 9.49 12.21 -22.18
CA ASP A 52 8.19 12.60 -22.75
C ASP A 52 6.98 12.20 -21.89
N ASP A 53 7.10 11.09 -21.15
CA ASP A 53 6.06 10.57 -20.28
C ASP A 53 6.11 11.10 -18.84
N PHE A 54 7.03 12.01 -18.54
CA PHE A 54 7.15 12.61 -17.22
C PHE A 54 5.90 13.43 -16.88
N GLY A 55 5.16 12.96 -15.88
CA GLY A 55 3.90 13.59 -15.48
C GLY A 55 4.05 14.79 -14.54
N GLY A 56 5.27 15.10 -14.08
CA GLY A 56 5.50 16.00 -12.94
C GLY A 56 5.70 15.24 -11.63
N TRP A 57 6.50 15.80 -10.72
CA TRP A 57 6.91 15.16 -9.47
C TRP A 57 5.74 14.80 -8.54
N GLU A 58 4.72 15.66 -8.48
CA GLU A 58 3.52 15.48 -7.67
C GLU A 58 2.66 14.28 -8.09
N LYS A 59 2.87 13.81 -9.32
CA LYS A 59 2.16 12.71 -9.96
C LYS A 59 2.87 11.35 -9.85
N PHE A 60 4.12 11.33 -9.36
CA PHE A 60 4.86 10.10 -9.12
C PHE A 60 4.10 9.16 -8.16
N ALA A 61 4.12 7.86 -8.44
CA ALA A 61 3.39 6.81 -7.74
C ALA A 61 1.84 6.95 -7.75
N LYS A 62 1.31 7.97 -8.44
CA LYS A 62 -0.14 8.16 -8.65
C LYS A 62 -0.54 7.83 -10.08
N THR A 63 0.06 8.52 -11.04
CA THR A 63 -0.29 8.40 -12.48
C THR A 63 0.91 8.07 -13.36
N TRP A 64 2.12 8.10 -12.82
CA TRP A 64 3.29 7.51 -13.44
C TRP A 64 4.21 6.90 -12.38
N ASP A 65 5.03 5.93 -12.79
CA ASP A 65 5.99 5.23 -11.93
C ASP A 65 7.22 4.81 -12.77
N VAL A 66 8.09 4.00 -12.19
CA VAL A 66 9.29 3.45 -12.83
C VAL A 66 8.99 2.09 -13.44
N ASP A 67 9.47 1.85 -14.66
CA ASP A 67 9.36 0.55 -15.33
C ASP A 67 10.05 -0.58 -14.54
N ASP A 68 9.49 -1.78 -14.62
CA ASP A 68 9.99 -2.93 -13.87
C ASP A 68 11.23 -3.56 -14.51
N LYS A 69 11.43 -3.41 -15.83
CA LYS A 69 12.58 -3.94 -16.56
C LYS A 69 13.71 -2.91 -16.66
N SER A 70 13.36 -1.65 -16.91
CA SER A 70 14.29 -0.54 -17.05
C SER A 70 13.99 0.55 -16.03
N HIS A 71 14.67 0.52 -14.89
CA HIS A 71 14.33 1.39 -13.76
C HIS A 71 14.69 2.88 -13.97
N LEU A 72 15.20 3.26 -15.13
CA LEU A 72 15.44 4.65 -15.52
C LEU A 72 14.39 5.16 -16.52
N VAL A 73 13.30 4.42 -16.72
CA VAL A 73 12.20 4.82 -17.63
C VAL A 73 10.94 5.10 -16.82
N ALA A 74 10.34 6.26 -17.06
CA ALA A 74 9.04 6.65 -16.57
C ALA A 74 7.96 5.94 -17.38
N VAL A 75 6.98 5.38 -16.70
CA VAL A 75 5.82 4.73 -17.30
C VAL A 75 4.55 5.33 -16.75
N LYS A 76 3.65 5.75 -17.64
CA LYS A 76 2.30 6.16 -17.24
C LYS A 76 1.51 4.95 -16.78
N ARG A 77 0.71 5.14 -15.73
CA ARG A 77 -0.25 4.14 -15.26
C ARG A 77 -1.66 4.60 -15.51
N ASN A 78 -2.50 3.66 -15.90
CA ASN A 78 -3.94 3.88 -16.06
C ASN A 78 -4.64 4.07 -14.71
N SER A 79 -4.05 3.54 -13.64
CA SER A 79 -4.61 3.54 -12.29
C SER A 79 -3.52 3.68 -11.23
N SER A 80 -3.88 4.25 -10.08
CA SER A 80 -2.99 4.26 -8.93
C SER A 80 -2.82 2.84 -8.37
N ILE A 81 -1.67 2.55 -7.75
CA ILE A 81 -1.42 1.27 -7.07
C ILE A 81 -2.55 0.95 -6.07
N GLN A 82 -3.02 1.95 -5.33
CA GLN A 82 -4.09 1.78 -4.36
C GLN A 82 -5.41 1.37 -5.02
N THR A 83 -5.72 1.96 -6.19
CA THR A 83 -6.91 1.58 -6.98
C THR A 83 -6.81 0.14 -7.46
N GLU A 84 -5.64 -0.30 -7.92
CA GLU A 84 -5.40 -1.66 -8.38
C GLU A 84 -5.54 -2.67 -7.23
N TRP A 85 -4.94 -2.40 -6.07
CA TRP A 85 -5.10 -3.24 -4.88
C TRP A 85 -6.54 -3.33 -4.39
N ASN A 86 -7.26 -2.21 -4.36
CA ASN A 86 -8.67 -2.20 -3.97
C ASN A 86 -9.54 -3.04 -4.92
N LYS A 87 -9.15 -3.14 -6.19
CA LYS A 87 -9.84 -4.01 -7.16
C LYS A 87 -9.58 -5.48 -6.83
N ILE A 88 -8.32 -5.87 -6.62
CA ILE A 88 -7.94 -7.24 -6.24
C ILE A 88 -8.66 -7.67 -4.96
N LEU A 89 -8.61 -6.85 -3.91
CA LEU A 89 -9.28 -7.15 -2.64
C LEU A 89 -10.78 -7.36 -2.79
N LYS A 90 -11.45 -6.58 -3.66
CA LYS A 90 -12.89 -6.74 -3.92
C LYS A 90 -13.21 -8.01 -4.67
N ASP A 91 -12.33 -8.45 -5.55
CA ASP A 91 -12.51 -9.68 -6.31
C ASP A 91 -12.26 -10.91 -5.42
N GLU A 92 -11.20 -10.90 -4.60
CA GLU A 92 -10.91 -11.97 -3.63
C GLU A 92 -11.94 -12.04 -2.47
N ALA A 93 -12.42 -10.89 -1.98
CA ALA A 93 -13.40 -10.87 -0.89
C ALA A 93 -14.76 -11.51 -1.27
N LYS A 94 -15.08 -11.59 -2.56
CA LYS A 94 -16.29 -12.30 -3.03
C LYS A 94 -16.16 -13.82 -2.90
N GLU A 95 -14.95 -14.36 -2.82
CA GLU A 95 -14.70 -15.79 -2.74
C GLU A 95 -14.64 -16.34 -1.31
N LEU A 96 -14.63 -15.46 -0.30
CA LEU A 96 -14.68 -15.91 1.09
C LEU A 96 -16.09 -16.43 1.41
N PRO A 97 -16.26 -17.71 1.78
CA PRO A 97 -17.54 -18.21 2.22
C PRO A 97 -17.93 -17.41 3.46
N ILE A 98 -19.02 -16.65 3.36
CA ILE A 98 -19.64 -16.01 4.50
C ILE A 98 -20.11 -17.15 5.39
N ALA A 99 -19.31 -17.51 6.40
CA ALA A 99 -19.81 -18.33 7.49
C ALA A 99 -21.01 -17.55 8.06
N THR A 100 -22.21 -18.05 7.80
CA THR A 100 -23.44 -17.57 8.43
C THR A 100 -23.25 -17.76 9.92
N VAL A 101 -22.82 -16.69 10.60
CA VAL A 101 -22.80 -16.64 12.05
C VAL A 101 -24.26 -16.75 12.45
N GLU A 102 -24.67 -17.91 12.96
CA GLU A 102 -25.95 -18.03 13.65
C GLU A 102 -25.95 -16.96 14.76
N THR A 103 -26.73 -15.90 14.54
CA THR A 103 -26.87 -14.82 15.50
C THR A 103 -27.45 -15.42 16.77
N SER A 104 -26.59 -15.66 17.76
CA SER A 104 -27.02 -16.00 19.10
C SER A 104 -27.92 -14.87 19.61
N PRO A 105 -29.08 -15.17 20.21
CA PRO A 105 -30.01 -14.14 20.64
C PRO A 105 -29.31 -13.20 21.62
N ALA A 106 -29.53 -11.89 21.44
CA ALA A 106 -28.95 -10.87 22.28
C ALA A 106 -29.27 -11.13 23.76
N PRO A 107 -28.30 -10.97 24.68
CA PRO A 107 -28.53 -11.24 26.08
C PRO A 107 -29.52 -10.20 26.66
N SER A 108 -30.67 -10.66 27.15
CA SER A 108 -31.67 -9.81 27.79
C SER A 108 -31.32 -9.56 29.26
N ARG A 109 -31.52 -8.32 29.74
CA ARG A 109 -31.42 -7.96 31.16
C ARG A 109 -32.74 -8.23 31.87
N ASP A 110 -32.67 -8.74 33.09
CA ASP A 110 -33.83 -8.84 33.97
C ASP A 110 -34.19 -7.47 34.58
N SER A 111 -35.32 -7.42 35.30
CA SER A 111 -35.82 -6.21 35.99
C SER A 111 -34.91 -5.70 37.10
N THR A 112 -33.86 -6.45 37.45
CA THR A 112 -32.81 -6.04 38.41
C THR A 112 -31.51 -5.60 37.72
N GLY A 113 -31.50 -5.51 36.38
CA GLY A 113 -30.36 -5.05 35.61
C GLY A 113 -29.25 -6.09 35.41
N LYS A 114 -29.46 -7.34 35.85
CA LYS A 114 -28.51 -8.45 35.64
C LYS A 114 -28.75 -9.10 34.29
N PHE A 115 -27.65 -9.45 33.61
CA PHE A 115 -27.71 -10.18 32.34
C PHE A 115 -28.05 -11.65 32.61
N VAL A 116 -29.13 -12.13 32.00
CA VAL A 116 -29.54 -13.54 32.11
C VAL A 116 -29.20 -14.26 30.81
N SER A 117 -28.16 -15.10 30.82
CA SER A 117 -27.98 -16.07 29.75
C SER A 117 -28.95 -17.23 29.99
N LYS A 118 -29.89 -17.49 29.08
CA LYS A 118 -30.61 -18.76 29.07
C LYS A 118 -29.61 -19.88 28.72
N LYS A 119 -28.91 -20.43 29.71
CA LYS A 119 -28.28 -21.74 29.56
C LYS A 119 -29.41 -22.73 29.29
N LYS A 120 -29.54 -23.19 28.04
CA LYS A 120 -30.35 -24.37 27.72
C LYS A 120 -29.81 -25.51 28.59
N GLY A 121 -30.63 -25.97 29.54
CA GLY A 121 -30.32 -27.12 30.37
C GLY A 121 -30.09 -28.33 29.47
N PHE A 122 -28.86 -28.85 29.46
CA PHE A 122 -28.54 -30.11 28.82
C PHE A 122 -28.83 -31.23 29.84
N LEU A 123 -30.10 -31.62 29.94
CA LEU A 123 -30.53 -32.83 30.64
C LEU A 123 -31.26 -33.73 29.63
N GLY A 124 -30.69 -34.92 29.43
CA GLY A 124 -31.45 -36.08 28.97
C GLY A 124 -31.13 -36.62 27.57
N LYS A 125 -30.07 -37.44 27.47
CA LYS A 125 -30.13 -38.83 26.95
C LYS A 125 -28.72 -39.41 26.87
N LEU A 126 -28.32 -40.15 27.90
CA LEU A 126 -27.51 -41.34 27.68
C LEU A 126 -28.34 -42.52 28.19
N LEU A 127 -28.95 -43.21 27.24
CA LEU A 127 -29.43 -44.57 27.41
C LEU A 127 -28.20 -45.48 27.33
N SER A 128 -27.95 -46.24 28.39
CA SER A 128 -27.40 -47.59 28.33
C SER A 128 -28.20 -48.43 29.30
#